data_AF-A0AAD3DLU2-F1
#
_entry.id   AF-A0AAD3DLU2-F1
#
_cell.length_a   1.000
_cell.length_b   1.000
_cell.length_c   1.000
_cell.angle_alpha   90.00
_cell.angle_beta   90.00
_cell.angle_gamma   90.00
#
_symmetry.space_group_name_H-M   'P 1'
#
loop_
_entity.id
_entity.type
_entity.pdbx_description
1 polymer ?
#
loop_
_entity_poly.entity_id
_entity_poly.type
_entity_poly.pdbx_seq_one_letter_code
_entity_poly.pdbx_strand_id
1 'polypeptide(L)'
;MAATRMRSTACQFLHLPLELQLRVLEQLGGPDLCAVEASCRDLRRLVSSNGYLYQHALAEEFGPSIAARASTTDWKALYVQAFVQARLDILEKQRCVYNSLKVRLEELDGLLEQADDVKEHLGAPELLMGDSMVLTIVSSMEQDVLQLRWDASEDLLVAEAKVEQLQSELQDLLSRVPGCWRAASLQVAAACCTIA
;
A
#
# COMPACT_ATOMS: atom_id res chain seq x y z
N MET A 1 40.90 -16.64 -40.96
CA MET A 1 39.96 -15.61 -40.47
C MET A 1 39.07 -16.25 -39.42
N ALA A 2 39.36 -15.97 -38.14
CA ALA A 2 38.68 -16.57 -37.01
C ALA A 2 37.32 -15.91 -36.83
N ALA A 3 36.24 -16.70 -36.92
CA ALA A 3 34.92 -16.25 -36.54
C ALA A 3 34.87 -16.10 -35.01
N THR A 4 35.00 -14.88 -34.53
CA THR A 4 34.70 -14.48 -33.16
C THR A 4 33.22 -14.77 -32.92
N ARG A 5 32.90 -15.97 -32.42
CA ARG A 5 31.60 -16.25 -31.81
C ARG A 5 31.42 -15.21 -30.71
N MET A 6 30.59 -14.20 -30.95
CA MET A 6 29.95 -13.46 -29.86
C MET A 6 29.11 -14.49 -29.09
N ARG A 7 29.74 -15.16 -28.13
CA ARG A 7 29.02 -15.87 -27.08
C ARG A 7 28.23 -14.78 -26.39
N SER A 8 26.93 -14.81 -26.59
CA SER A 8 25.97 -14.04 -25.80
C SER A 8 26.45 -14.08 -24.36
N THR A 9 26.64 -12.91 -23.74
CA THR A 9 26.96 -12.73 -22.31
C THR A 9 25.79 -13.16 -21.41
N ALA A 10 24.91 -14.04 -21.91
CA ALA A 10 23.80 -14.64 -21.24
C ALA A 10 24.28 -15.31 -19.95
N CYS A 11 24.04 -14.58 -18.86
CA CYS A 11 24.17 -14.99 -17.47
C CYS A 11 25.49 -15.67 -17.10
N GLN A 12 26.55 -14.88 -16.90
CA GLN A 12 27.76 -15.33 -16.19
C GLN A 12 27.42 -15.95 -14.82
N PHE A 13 26.33 -15.50 -14.20
CA PHE A 13 25.76 -16.09 -12.99
C PHE A 13 25.50 -17.60 -13.11
N LEU A 14 24.96 -18.08 -14.23
CA LEU A 14 24.65 -19.50 -14.44
C LEU A 14 25.90 -20.38 -14.61
N HIS A 15 27.09 -19.78 -14.71
CA HIS A 15 28.37 -20.51 -14.75
C HIS A 15 28.93 -20.78 -13.34
N LEU A 16 28.35 -20.19 -12.30
CA LEU A 16 28.76 -20.47 -10.92
C LEU A 16 28.34 -21.90 -10.52
N PRO A 17 29.04 -22.54 -9.57
CA PRO A 17 28.52 -23.72 -8.87
C PRO A 17 27.10 -23.50 -8.34
N LEU A 18 26.27 -24.54 -8.39
CA LEU A 18 24.85 -24.46 -8.01
C LEU A 18 24.68 -23.91 -6.60
N GLU A 19 25.53 -24.31 -5.67
CA GLU A 19 25.52 -23.87 -4.28
C GLU A 19 25.75 -22.36 -4.15
N LEU A 20 26.62 -21.78 -4.99
CA LEU A 20 26.87 -20.35 -5.02
C LEU A 20 25.73 -19.59 -5.68
N GLN A 21 25.11 -20.15 -6.73
CA GLN A 21 23.92 -19.56 -7.34
C GLN A 21 22.80 -19.46 -6.31
N LEU A 22 22.52 -20.55 -5.59
CA LEU A 22 21.46 -20.62 -4.60
C LEU A 22 21.71 -19.69 -3.40
N ARG A 23 22.94 -19.62 -2.87
CA ARG A 23 23.28 -18.67 -1.80
C ARG A 23 23.06 -17.21 -2.18
N VAL A 24 23.29 -16.85 -3.44
CA VAL A 24 23.00 -15.48 -3.91
C VAL A 24 21.49 -15.25 -3.98
N LEU A 25 20.73 -16.23 -4.46
CA LEU A 25 19.27 -16.13 -4.54
C LEU A 25 18.60 -16.12 -3.15
N GLU A 26 19.16 -16.80 -2.16
CA GLU A 26 18.68 -16.79 -0.77
C GLU A 26 18.72 -15.40 -0.13
N GLN A 27 19.60 -14.52 -0.59
CA GLN A 27 19.70 -13.13 -0.11
C GLN A 27 18.65 -12.20 -0.75
N LEU A 28 17.90 -12.68 -1.75
CA LEU A 28 16.91 -11.88 -2.44
C LEU A 28 15.55 -11.95 -1.72
N GLY A 29 14.86 -10.80 -1.69
CA GLY A 29 13.46 -10.75 -1.31
C GLY A 29 12.58 -11.40 -2.38
N GLY A 30 11.34 -11.73 -2.02
CA GLY A 30 10.45 -12.39 -2.97
C GLY A 30 10.11 -11.60 -4.25
N PRO A 31 10.04 -10.24 -4.25
CA PRO A 31 9.85 -9.48 -5.50
C PRO A 31 11.04 -9.63 -6.45
N ASP A 32 12.25 -9.67 -5.91
CA ASP A 32 13.47 -9.83 -6.70
C ASP A 32 13.59 -11.26 -7.25
N LEU A 33 13.19 -12.27 -6.46
CA LEU A 33 13.06 -13.64 -6.95
C LEU A 33 12.09 -13.75 -8.14
N CYS A 34 10.95 -13.05 -8.07
CA CYS A 34 10.01 -12.98 -9.19
C CYS A 34 10.64 -12.35 -10.44
N ALA A 35 11.42 -11.28 -10.27
CA ALA A 35 12.13 -10.63 -11.37
C ALA A 35 13.20 -11.54 -12.00
N VAL A 36 13.94 -12.29 -11.16
CA VAL A 36 14.89 -13.31 -11.61
C VAL A 36 14.19 -14.39 -12.45
N GLU A 37 13.03 -14.90 -12.02
CA GLU A 37 12.25 -15.88 -12.79
C GLU A 37 11.71 -15.35 -14.13
N ALA A 38 11.49 -14.04 -14.22
CA ALA A 38 11.05 -13.38 -15.44
C ALA A 38 12.19 -13.19 -16.46
N SER A 39 13.45 -13.12 -15.99
CA SER A 39 14.60 -12.76 -16.82
C SER A 39 14.98 -13.79 -17.90
N CYS A 40 15.09 -15.09 -17.55
CA CYS A 40 15.41 -16.14 -18.49
C CYS A 40 14.89 -17.52 -18.05
N ARG A 41 14.82 -18.47 -18.99
CA ARG A 41 14.26 -19.81 -18.76
C ARG A 41 15.05 -20.61 -17.72
N ASP A 42 16.37 -20.46 -17.71
CA ASP A 42 17.24 -21.24 -16.82
C ASP A 42 17.16 -20.72 -15.38
N LEU A 43 17.13 -19.40 -15.19
CA LEU A 43 16.86 -18.79 -13.88
C LEU A 43 15.46 -19.12 -13.36
N ARG A 44 14.45 -19.12 -14.25
CA ARG A 44 13.11 -19.59 -13.89
C ARG A 44 13.11 -21.01 -13.36
N ARG A 45 13.78 -21.92 -14.07
CA ARG A 45 13.91 -23.32 -13.64
C ARG A 45 14.62 -23.40 -12.30
N LEU A 46 15.75 -22.72 -12.16
CA LEU A 46 16.55 -22.69 -10.94
C LEU A 46 15.71 -22.27 -9.72
N VAL A 47 14.97 -21.16 -9.81
CA VAL A 47 14.13 -20.70 -8.69
C VAL A 47 12.95 -21.67 -8.46
N SER A 48 12.24 -22.08 -9.53
CA SER A 48 11.05 -22.95 -9.41
C SER A 48 11.36 -24.34 -8.84
N SER A 49 12.56 -24.87 -9.05
CA SER A 49 12.99 -26.16 -8.50
C SER A 49 13.44 -26.06 -7.03
N ASN A 50 13.59 -24.85 -6.49
CA ASN A 50 14.09 -24.59 -5.15
C ASN A 50 13.06 -23.79 -4.35
N GLY A 51 11.92 -24.42 -4.05
CA GLY A 51 10.80 -23.78 -3.35
C GLY A 51 11.16 -23.19 -1.97
N TYR A 52 12.25 -23.67 -1.35
CA TYR A 52 12.76 -23.14 -0.09
C TYR A 52 13.20 -21.66 -0.20
N LEU A 53 13.52 -21.16 -1.41
CA LEU A 53 13.84 -19.74 -1.64
C LEU A 53 12.63 -18.85 -1.29
N TYR A 54 11.44 -19.24 -1.75
CA TYR A 54 10.20 -18.55 -1.40
C TYR A 54 9.78 -18.80 0.06
N GLN A 55 10.11 -19.96 0.62
CA GLN A 55 9.91 -20.21 2.05
C GLN A 55 10.74 -19.27 2.91
N HIS A 56 12.02 -19.07 2.55
CA HIS A 56 12.92 -18.13 3.23
C HIS A 56 12.41 -16.69 3.11
N ALA A 57 12.08 -16.24 1.89
CA ALA A 57 11.50 -14.92 1.67
C ALA A 57 10.19 -14.70 2.45
N LEU A 58 9.31 -15.72 2.50
CA LEU A 58 8.08 -15.68 3.28
C LEU A 58 8.33 -15.51 4.78
N ALA A 59 9.31 -16.25 5.32
CA ALA A 59 9.66 -16.20 6.74
C ALA A 59 10.31 -14.86 7.13
N GLU A 60 11.19 -14.32 6.28
CA GLU A 60 11.84 -13.03 6.50
C GLU A 60 10.85 -11.86 6.42
N GLU A 61 9.97 -11.84 5.41
CA GLU A 61 9.07 -10.70 5.19
C GLU A 61 7.80 -10.72 6.03
N PHE A 62 7.24 -11.91 6.28
CA PHE A 62 5.93 -12.06 6.96
C PHE A 62 5.99 -12.86 8.26
N GLY A 63 7.19 -13.28 8.66
CA GLY A 63 7.43 -13.99 9.90
C GLY A 63 7.26 -15.52 9.81
N PRO A 64 7.88 -16.26 10.74
CA PRO A 64 7.93 -17.73 10.70
C PRO A 64 6.57 -18.39 10.96
N SER A 65 5.62 -17.68 11.59
CA SER A 65 4.29 -18.20 11.92
C SER A 65 3.44 -18.52 10.68
N ILE A 66 3.62 -17.79 9.58
CA ILE A 66 2.91 -18.07 8.33
C ILE A 66 3.51 -19.30 7.64
N ALA A 67 4.84 -19.39 7.61
CA ALA A 67 5.54 -20.54 7.06
C ALA A 67 5.23 -21.85 7.80
N ALA A 68 5.05 -21.80 9.13
CA ALA A 68 4.71 -22.97 9.94
C ALA A 68 3.26 -23.50 9.72
N ARG A 69 2.36 -22.66 9.21
CA ARG A 69 0.94 -23.03 8.94
C ARG A 69 0.73 -23.61 7.55
N ALA A 70 1.75 -23.55 6.70
CA ALA A 70 1.70 -24.08 5.35
C ALA A 70 1.62 -25.61 5.37
N SER A 71 0.48 -26.16 4.92
CA SER A 71 0.32 -27.60 4.66
C SER A 71 0.68 -28.00 3.23
N THR A 72 0.96 -27.02 2.36
CA THR A 72 1.18 -27.19 0.93
C THR A 72 2.65 -27.07 0.55
N THR A 73 3.03 -27.78 -0.50
CA THR A 73 4.39 -27.78 -1.07
C THR A 73 4.69 -26.58 -1.97
N ASP A 74 3.70 -25.74 -2.27
CA ASP A 74 3.84 -24.58 -3.17
C ASP A 74 4.10 -23.28 -2.39
N TRP A 75 5.35 -23.14 -1.93
CA TRP A 75 5.84 -21.97 -1.21
C TRP A 75 5.71 -20.66 -1.99
N LYS A 76 5.79 -20.73 -3.32
CA LYS A 76 5.64 -19.55 -4.18
C LYS A 76 4.20 -19.04 -4.16
N ALA A 77 3.23 -19.94 -4.29
CA ALA A 77 1.81 -19.56 -4.19
C ALA A 77 1.48 -18.91 -2.84
N LEU A 78 1.99 -19.50 -1.75
CA LEU A 78 1.82 -18.95 -0.40
C LEU A 78 2.47 -17.57 -0.24
N TYR A 79 3.69 -17.41 -0.75
CA TYR A 79 4.37 -16.12 -0.73
C TYR A 79 3.58 -15.06 -1.49
N VAL A 80 3.18 -15.35 -2.73
CA VAL A 80 2.41 -14.40 -3.54
C VAL A 80 1.08 -14.06 -2.87
N GLN A 81 0.40 -15.03 -2.26
CA GLN A 81 -0.82 -14.80 -1.50
C GLN A 81 -0.59 -13.86 -0.31
N ALA A 82 0.43 -14.13 0.51
CA ALA A 82 0.78 -13.28 1.65
C ALA A 82 1.13 -11.85 1.21
N PHE A 83 1.89 -11.72 0.12
CA PHE A 83 2.28 -10.43 -0.44
C PHE A 83 1.08 -9.62 -0.94
N VAL A 84 0.18 -10.24 -1.71
CA VAL A 84 -1.07 -9.61 -2.17
C VAL A 84 -1.91 -9.17 -0.97
N GLN A 85 -2.08 -10.04 0.02
CA GLN A 85 -2.88 -9.74 1.21
C GLN A 85 -2.30 -8.55 1.97
N ALA A 86 -0.99 -8.53 2.21
CA ALA A 86 -0.35 -7.42 2.91
C ALA A 86 -0.52 -6.09 2.17
N ARG A 87 -0.49 -6.08 0.83
CA ARG A 87 -0.75 -4.87 0.03
C ARG A 87 -2.20 -4.42 0.11
N LEU A 88 -3.16 -5.36 0.10
CA LEU A 88 -4.58 -5.06 0.32
C LEU A 88 -4.81 -4.48 1.73
N ASP A 89 -4.19 -5.06 2.76
CA ASP A 89 -4.31 -4.57 4.14
C ASP A 89 -3.75 -3.14 4.28
N ILE A 90 -2.65 -2.82 3.59
CA ILE A 90 -2.10 -1.46 3.55
C ILE A 90 -3.07 -0.51 2.86
N LEU A 91 -3.64 -0.89 1.70
CA LEU A 91 -4.61 -0.08 0.98
C LEU A 91 -5.85 0.20 1.86
N GLU A 92 -6.36 -0.81 2.54
CA GLU A 92 -7.54 -0.66 3.41
C GLU A 92 -7.25 0.30 4.56
N LYS A 93 -6.09 0.18 5.22
CA LYS A 93 -5.66 1.13 6.26
C LYS A 93 -5.58 2.57 5.73
N GLN A 94 -5.07 2.76 4.50
CA GLN A 94 -5.01 4.10 3.90
C GLN A 94 -6.41 4.64 3.56
N ARG A 95 -7.33 3.80 3.10
CA ARG A 95 -8.74 4.18 2.90
C ARG A 95 -9.40 4.61 4.19
N CYS A 96 -9.13 3.95 5.32
CA CYS A 96 -9.62 4.38 6.63
C CYS A 96 -9.11 5.78 6.99
N VAL A 97 -7.81 6.07 6.78
CA VAL A 97 -7.23 7.40 7.02
C VAL A 97 -7.91 8.46 6.14
N TYR A 98 -8.03 8.19 4.84
CA TYR A 98 -8.71 9.07 3.89
C TYR A 98 -10.15 9.38 4.30
N ASN A 99 -10.93 8.36 4.65
CA ASN A 99 -12.33 8.54 5.07
C ASN A 99 -12.44 9.35 6.37
N SER A 100 -11.56 9.10 7.34
CA SER A 100 -11.52 9.88 8.59
C SER A 100 -11.21 11.36 8.35
N LEU A 101 -10.25 11.66 7.45
CA LEU A 101 -9.92 13.03 7.07
C LEU A 101 -11.08 13.72 6.35
N LYS A 102 -11.80 12.98 5.50
CA LYS A 102 -13.00 13.50 4.82
C LYS A 102 -14.10 13.90 5.81
N VAL A 103 -14.43 13.02 6.75
CA VAL A 103 -15.41 13.32 7.81
C VAL A 103 -14.94 14.52 8.65
N ARG A 104 -13.64 14.60 8.96
CA ARG A 104 -13.09 15.72 9.71
C ARG A 104 -13.26 17.06 8.98
N LEU A 105 -13.10 17.09 7.66
CA LEU A 105 -13.37 18.30 6.87
C LEU A 105 -14.85 18.67 6.91
N GLU A 106 -15.76 17.71 6.77
CA GLU A 106 -17.21 17.94 6.87
C GLU A 106 -17.60 18.51 8.25
N GLU A 107 -16.98 18.03 9.34
CA GLU A 107 -17.17 18.58 10.69
C GLU A 107 -16.68 20.04 10.80
N LEU A 108 -15.50 20.34 10.22
CA LEU A 108 -14.93 21.69 10.26
C LEU A 108 -15.75 22.66 9.41
N ASP A 109 -16.25 22.24 8.25
CA ASP A 109 -17.19 23.01 7.44
C ASP A 109 -18.46 23.34 8.25
N GLY A 110 -19.03 22.36 8.97
CA GLY A 110 -20.19 22.59 9.83
C GLY A 110 -19.92 23.55 11.01
N LEU A 111 -18.70 23.63 11.53
CA LEU A 111 -18.31 24.62 12.54
C LEU A 111 -18.20 26.03 11.96
N LEU A 112 -17.73 26.17 10.71
CA LEU A 112 -17.66 27.45 10.02
C LEU A 112 -19.07 27.99 9.72
N GLU A 113 -19.99 27.13 9.26
CA GLU A 113 -21.41 27.50 9.07
C GLU A 113 -22.05 28.01 10.38
N GLN A 114 -21.80 27.32 11.51
CA GLN A 114 -22.28 27.78 12.82
C GLN A 114 -21.66 29.13 13.24
N ALA A 115 -20.40 29.38 12.90
CA ALA A 115 -19.75 30.66 13.18
C ALA A 115 -20.41 31.81 12.38
N ASP A 116 -20.75 31.56 11.12
CA ASP A 116 -21.48 32.51 10.27
C ASP A 116 -22.88 32.78 10.80
N ASP A 117 -23.63 31.75 11.21
CA ASP A 117 -24.94 31.91 11.85
C ASP A 117 -24.83 32.80 13.10
N VAL A 118 -23.86 32.54 13.99
CA VAL A 118 -23.66 33.34 15.20
C VAL A 118 -23.33 34.80 14.86
N LYS A 119 -22.49 35.04 13.86
CA LYS A 119 -22.19 36.40 13.39
C LYS A 119 -23.42 37.10 12.82
N GLU A 120 -24.27 36.40 12.08
CA GLU A 120 -25.51 36.97 11.54
C GLU A 120 -26.46 37.39 12.67
N HIS A 121 -26.63 36.53 13.68
CA HIS A 121 -27.48 36.81 14.84
C HIS A 121 -26.94 37.97 15.70
N LEU A 122 -25.62 38.08 15.84
CA LEU A 122 -24.96 39.14 16.62
C LEU A 122 -24.77 40.44 15.84
N GLY A 123 -24.72 40.37 14.50
CA GLY A 123 -24.48 41.49 13.57
C GLY A 123 -25.72 42.28 13.21
N ALA A 124 -26.88 41.99 13.81
CA ALA A 124 -28.11 42.74 13.60
C ALA A 124 -27.88 44.26 13.87
N PRO A 125 -28.26 45.16 12.93
CA PRO A 125 -27.85 46.58 12.94
C PRO A 125 -28.30 47.40 14.16
N GLU A 126 -29.24 46.90 14.96
CA GLU A 126 -29.90 47.67 16.01
C GLU A 126 -29.08 47.79 17.31
N LEU A 127 -27.94 47.09 17.46
CA LEU A 127 -27.24 46.98 18.76
C LEU A 127 -25.76 47.44 18.81
N LEU A 128 -25.10 47.78 17.70
CA LEU A 128 -23.63 47.93 17.70
C LEU A 128 -23.15 49.34 17.34
N MET A 129 -23.12 50.20 18.37
CA MET A 129 -22.27 51.42 18.40
C MET A 129 -20.95 51.17 19.16
N GLY A 130 -20.55 49.92 19.38
CA GLY A 130 -19.28 49.55 20.02
C GLY A 130 -18.80 48.16 19.59
N ASP A 131 -17.47 47.95 19.60
CA ASP A 131 -16.83 46.67 19.31
C ASP A 131 -17.39 45.57 20.20
N SER A 132 -18.11 44.61 19.61
CA SER A 132 -18.60 43.44 20.33
C SER A 132 -17.44 42.49 20.59
N MET A 133 -17.02 42.39 21.86
CA MET A 133 -16.00 41.43 22.31
C MET A 133 -16.32 39.99 21.88
N VAL A 134 -17.61 39.64 21.77
CA VAL A 134 -18.06 38.32 21.31
C VAL A 134 -17.74 38.11 19.83
N LEU A 135 -17.95 39.11 18.97
CA LEU A 135 -17.59 39.01 17.55
C LEU A 135 -16.08 38.85 17.34
N THR A 136 -15.26 39.50 18.17
CA THR A 136 -13.80 39.33 18.13
C THR A 136 -13.39 37.90 18.51
N ILE A 137 -14.01 37.32 19.55
CA ILE A 137 -13.76 35.93 19.96
C ILE A 137 -14.19 34.95 18.86
N VAL A 138 -15.40 35.11 18.30
CA VAL A 138 -15.91 34.25 17.22
C VAL A 138 -15.00 34.32 15.98
N SER A 139 -14.52 35.51 15.61
CA SER A 139 -13.59 35.68 14.49
C SER A 139 -12.24 35.01 14.74
N SER A 140 -11.73 35.04 15.97
CA SER A 140 -10.50 34.32 16.34
C SER A 140 -10.67 32.81 16.22
N MET A 141 -11.79 32.27 16.75
CA MET A 141 -12.07 30.83 16.68
C MET A 141 -12.26 30.36 15.25
N GLU A 142 -12.94 31.13 14.41
CA GLU A 142 -13.08 30.86 12.98
C GLU A 142 -11.72 30.77 12.30
N GLN A 143 -10.79 31.69 12.60
CA GLN A 143 -9.45 31.65 12.03
C GLN A 143 -8.70 30.37 12.42
N ASP A 144 -8.84 29.91 13.67
CA ASP A 144 -8.28 28.62 14.12
C ASP A 144 -8.91 27.43 13.39
N VAL A 145 -10.24 27.44 13.19
CA VAL A 145 -10.96 26.39 12.45
C VAL A 145 -10.55 26.37 10.97
N LEU A 146 -10.38 27.54 10.35
CA LEU A 146 -9.88 27.66 8.97
C LEU A 146 -8.47 27.08 8.83
N GLN A 147 -7.59 27.32 9.80
CA GLN A 147 -6.25 26.73 9.80
C GLN A 147 -6.32 25.20 9.91
N LEU A 148 -7.11 24.67 10.85
CA LEU A 148 -7.29 23.22 10.99
C LEU A 148 -7.88 22.57 9.73
N ARG A 149 -8.81 23.26 9.07
CA ARG A 149 -9.41 22.83 7.81
C ARG A 149 -8.37 22.80 6.69
N TRP A 150 -7.51 23.81 6.61
CA TRP A 150 -6.41 23.86 5.66
C TRP A 150 -5.47 22.67 5.85
N ASP A 151 -5.00 22.45 7.08
CA ASP A 151 -4.08 21.36 7.41
C ASP A 151 -4.69 19.99 7.07
N ALA A 152 -5.96 19.76 7.46
CA ALA A 152 -6.68 18.53 7.14
C ALA A 152 -6.89 18.33 5.63
N SER A 153 -7.05 19.41 4.86
CA SER A 153 -7.15 19.34 3.40
C SER A 153 -5.84 18.95 2.75
N GLU A 154 -4.70 19.43 3.27
CA GLU A 154 -3.37 19.05 2.79
C GLU A 154 -3.13 17.56 3.06
N ASP A 155 -3.41 17.10 4.28
CA ASP A 155 -3.31 15.68 4.65
C ASP A 155 -4.22 14.80 3.79
N LEU A 156 -5.43 15.26 3.45
CA LEU A 156 -6.36 14.53 2.60
C LEU A 156 -5.80 14.33 1.19
N LEU A 157 -5.20 15.35 0.58
CA LEU A 157 -4.57 15.24 -0.74
C LEU A 157 -3.41 14.26 -0.75
N VAL A 158 -2.59 14.25 0.32
CA VAL A 158 -1.51 13.27 0.48
C VAL A 158 -2.07 11.85 0.63
N ALA A 159 -3.14 11.68 1.41
CA ALA A 159 -3.80 10.39 1.58
C ALA A 159 -4.43 9.89 0.28
N GLU A 160 -5.09 10.76 -0.49
CA GLU A 160 -5.70 10.45 -1.79
C GLU A 160 -4.64 9.97 -2.79
N ALA A 161 -3.56 10.74 -2.99
CA ALA A 161 -2.47 10.36 -3.89
C ALA A 161 -1.87 9.00 -3.52
N LYS A 162 -1.73 8.72 -2.22
CA LYS A 162 -1.22 7.43 -1.73
C LYS A 162 -2.20 6.27 -1.97
N VAL A 163 -3.50 6.51 -1.82
CA VAL A 163 -4.53 5.51 -2.15
C VAL A 163 -4.50 5.20 -3.65
N GLU A 164 -4.41 6.21 -4.51
CA GLU A 164 -4.31 6.02 -5.97
C GLU A 164 -3.06 5.24 -6.36
N GLN A 165 -1.90 5.60 -5.79
CA GLN A 165 -0.65 4.88 -6.02
C GLN A 165 -0.79 3.40 -5.64
N LEU A 166 -1.29 3.10 -4.44
CA LEU A 166 -1.46 1.72 -3.97
C LEU A 166 -2.46 0.93 -4.83
N GLN A 167 -3.53 1.57 -5.31
CA GLN A 167 -4.47 0.95 -6.23
C GLN A 167 -3.81 0.59 -7.56
N SER A 168 -3.00 1.50 -8.13
CA SER A 168 -2.25 1.24 -9.35
C SER A 168 -1.24 0.09 -9.16
N GLU A 169 -0.50 0.08 -8.05
CA GLU A 169 0.44 -1.00 -7.71
C GLU A 169 -0.25 -2.36 -7.57
N LEU A 170 -1.39 -2.40 -6.87
CA LEU A 170 -2.19 -3.62 -6.73
C LEU A 170 -2.76 -4.09 -8.06
N GLN A 171 -3.21 -3.18 -8.92
CA GLN A 171 -3.73 -3.53 -10.23
C GLN A 171 -2.63 -4.12 -11.13
N ASP A 172 -1.45 -3.51 -11.16
CA ASP A 172 -0.29 -4.04 -11.88
C ASP A 172 0.08 -5.43 -11.35
N LEU A 173 0.13 -5.60 -10.03
CA LEU A 173 0.45 -6.88 -9.41
C LEU A 173 -0.56 -7.96 -9.79
N LEU A 174 -1.87 -7.69 -9.62
CA LEU A 174 -2.94 -8.63 -9.95
C LEU A 174 -3.01 -8.95 -11.45
N SER A 175 -2.54 -8.05 -12.32
CA SER A 175 -2.44 -8.31 -13.75
C SER A 175 -1.37 -9.37 -14.08
N ARG A 176 -0.29 -9.43 -13.27
CA ARG A 176 0.84 -10.35 -13.45
C ARG A 176 0.62 -11.71 -12.79
N VAL A 177 -0.25 -11.78 -11.78
CA VAL A 177 -0.60 -13.04 -11.11
C VAL A 177 -1.49 -13.89 -12.03
N PRO A 178 -1.15 -15.19 -12.27
CA PRO A 178 -1.98 -16.09 -13.06
C PRO A 178 -3.43 -16.12 -12.56
N GLY A 179 -4.39 -16.13 -13.50
CA GLY A 179 -5.83 -16.08 -13.16
C GLY A 179 -6.31 -17.20 -12.24
N CYS A 180 -5.63 -18.36 -12.24
CA CYS A 180 -5.91 -19.47 -11.33
C CYS A 180 -5.60 -19.15 -9.86
N TRP A 181 -4.78 -18.14 -9.58
CA TRP A 181 -4.42 -17.72 -8.22
C TRP A 181 -5.32 -16.59 -7.72
N ARG A 182 -5.94 -15.80 -8.62
CA ARG A 182 -6.90 -14.75 -8.24
C ARG A 182 -8.08 -15.30 -7.44
N ALA A 183 -8.56 -16.50 -7.75
CA ALA A 183 -9.65 -17.14 -7.01
C ALA A 183 -9.25 -17.47 -5.56
N ALA A 184 -8.01 -17.91 -5.32
CA ALA A 184 -7.49 -18.17 -3.98
C ALA A 184 -7.23 -16.88 -3.19
N SER A 185 -6.77 -15.81 -3.86
CA SER A 185 -6.60 -14.49 -3.26
C SER A 185 -7.94 -13.87 -2.84
N LEU A 186 -8.96 -13.98 -3.69
CA LEU A 186 -10.30 -13.43 -3.43
C LEU A 186 -11.04 -14.17 -2.31
N GLN A 187 -10.85 -15.49 -2.18
CA GLN A 187 -11.46 -16.28 -1.10
C GLN A 187 -10.91 -15.93 0.28
N VAL A 188 -9.62 -15.60 0.40
CA VAL A 188 -9.02 -15.18 1.68
C VAL A 188 -9.38 -13.74 2.02
N ALA A 189 -9.43 -12.83 1.03
CA ALA A 189 -9.95 -11.48 1.24
C ALA A 189 -11.41 -11.49 1.74
N ALA A 190 -12.25 -12.39 1.21
CA ALA A 190 -13.64 -12.56 1.65
C ALA A 190 -13.75 -13.10 3.09
N ALA A 191 -12.86 -13.99 3.52
CA ALA A 191 -12.88 -14.55 4.87
C ALA A 191 -12.47 -13.55 5.96
N CYS A 192 -11.61 -12.57 5.64
CA CYS A 192 -11.23 -11.50 6.56
C CYS A 192 -12.28 -10.38 6.68
N CYS A 193 -13.21 -10.26 5.73
CA CYS A 193 -14.31 -9.27 5.80
C CYS A 193 -15.53 -9.73 6.62
N THR A 194 -15.54 -10.98 7.12
CA THR A 194 -16.63 -11.52 7.96
C THR A 194 -16.45 -11.30 9.46
N ILE A 195 -15.43 -10.54 9.88
CA ILE A 195 -15.31 -10.06 11.26
C ILE A 195 -15.46 -8.54 11.23
N ALA A 196 -16.71 -8.09 11.10
CA ALA A 196 -17.19 -6.76 11.45
C ALA A 196 -18.61 -6.89 12.00
#